data_AF-A0A952REK1-F1
#
_entry.id   AF-A0A952REK1-F1
#
_cell.length_a   1.000
_cell.length_b   1.000
_cell.length_c   1.000
_cell.angle_alpha   90.00
_cell.angle_beta   90.00
_cell.angle_gamma   90.00
#
_symmetry.space_group_name_H-M   'P 1'
#
loop_
_entity.id
_entity.type
_entity.pdbx_description
1 polymer ?
#
loop_
_entity_poly.entity_id
_entity_poly.type
_entity_poly.pdbx_seq_one_letter_code
_entity_poly.pdbx_strand_id
1 'polypeptide(L)'
;MSEKGGGGTPESPHLSHAEITQLWAKFRAGEVVPCPRDAAGIALAVDGAAKAYRLVCTQCGLASPWFGTTPNGLVFRSPPPTVSPLHDE
;
A
#
# COMPACT_ATOMS: atom_id res chain seq x y z
N MET A 1 -15.09 -37.65 4.74
CA MET A 1 -15.36 -36.20 4.58
C MET A 1 -14.30 -35.44 5.37
N SER A 2 -13.16 -35.15 4.75
CA SER A 2 -12.12 -34.21 5.24
C SER A 2 -11.13 -34.02 4.10
N GLU A 3 -11.41 -33.08 3.21
CA GLU A 3 -10.49 -32.71 2.14
C GLU A 3 -10.08 -31.23 2.27
N LYS A 4 -8.76 -31.06 2.30
CA LYS A 4 -7.94 -29.93 1.79
C LYS A 4 -8.23 -28.55 2.41
N GLY A 5 -7.26 -27.94 3.10
CA GLY A 5 -5.99 -27.56 2.49
C GLY A 5 -6.16 -26.23 1.75
N GLY A 6 -6.36 -25.14 2.50
CA GLY A 6 -6.34 -23.77 1.98
C GLY A 6 -4.93 -23.21 2.11
N GLY A 7 -4.16 -23.28 1.03
CA GLY A 7 -2.77 -22.80 0.98
C GLY A 7 -2.68 -21.31 1.29
N GLY A 8 -1.90 -20.96 2.32
CA GLY A 8 -1.32 -19.63 2.43
C GLY A 8 -0.37 -19.44 1.26
N THR A 9 -0.80 -18.68 0.25
CA THR A 9 0.05 -18.21 -0.83
C THR A 9 1.28 -17.55 -0.20
N PRO A 10 2.51 -17.87 -0.63
CA PRO A 10 3.72 -17.28 -0.04
C PRO A 10 3.62 -15.76 -0.02
N GLU A 11 3.73 -15.21 1.19
CA GLU A 11 3.60 -13.78 1.50
C GLU A 11 4.60 -13.00 0.64
N SER A 12 4.13 -12.40 -0.44
CA SER A 12 4.95 -11.44 -1.16
C SER A 12 5.21 -10.28 -0.19
N PRO A 13 6.47 -9.92 0.08
CA PRO A 13 6.80 -8.84 1.02
C PRO A 13 6.27 -7.47 0.54
N HIS A 14 5.72 -7.42 -0.67
CA HIS A 14 5.21 -6.24 -1.32
C HIS A 14 3.81 -6.53 -1.88
N LEU A 15 2.92 -5.56 -1.72
CA LEU A 15 1.62 -5.54 -2.38
C LEU A 15 1.82 -5.35 -3.89
N SER A 16 1.12 -6.12 -4.71
CA SER A 16 1.10 -5.89 -6.16
C SER A 16 0.31 -4.64 -6.52
N HIS A 17 0.57 -4.07 -7.71
CA HIS A 17 -0.15 -2.89 -8.21
C HIS A 17 -1.68 -3.11 -8.29
N ALA A 18 -2.10 -4.33 -8.66
CA ALA A 18 -3.52 -4.68 -8.72
C ALA A 18 -4.15 -4.68 -7.32
N GLU A 19 -3.48 -5.27 -6.33
CA GLU A 19 -3.93 -5.25 -4.94
C GLU A 19 -4.02 -3.82 -4.41
N ILE A 20 -2.99 -3.00 -4.65
CA ILE A 20 -2.99 -1.59 -4.20
C ILE A 20 -4.16 -0.82 -4.82
N THR A 21 -4.44 -1.06 -6.11
CA THR A 21 -5.58 -0.42 -6.80
C THR A 21 -6.91 -0.80 -6.16
N GLN A 22 -7.10 -2.08 -5.82
CA GLN A 22 -8.31 -2.54 -5.16
C GLN A 22 -8.43 -1.99 -3.73
N LEU A 23 -7.35 -2.07 -2.94
CA LEU A 23 -7.32 -1.55 -1.58
C LEU A 23 -7.61 -0.05 -1.54
N TRP A 24 -7.04 0.72 -2.48
CA TRP A 24 -7.31 2.15 -2.61
C TRP A 24 -8.76 2.45 -2.97
N ALA A 25 -9.36 1.68 -3.88
CA ALA A 25 -10.77 1.86 -4.25
C ALA A 25 -11.69 1.65 -3.04
N LYS A 26 -11.48 0.58 -2.27
CA LYS A 26 -12.22 0.29 -1.04
C LYS A 26 -12.03 1.38 0.02
N PHE A 27 -10.79 1.81 0.24
CA PHE A 27 -10.48 2.88 1.19
C PHE A 27 -11.23 4.17 0.85
N ARG A 28 -11.24 4.56 -0.43
CA ARG A 28 -11.98 5.75 -0.89
C ARG A 28 -13.50 5.60 -0.83
N ALA A 29 -14.02 4.38 -0.89
CA ALA A 29 -15.44 4.11 -0.68
C ALA A 29 -15.84 4.20 0.81
N GLY A 30 -14.88 4.43 1.72
CA GLY A 30 -15.12 4.47 3.16
C GLY A 30 -15.19 3.08 3.80
N GLU A 31 -14.75 2.04 3.09
CA GLU A 31 -14.70 0.69 3.65
C GLU A 31 -13.52 0.54 4.62
N VAL A 32 -13.70 -0.36 5.60
CA VAL A 32 -12.59 -0.82 6.44
C VAL A 32 -11.73 -1.76 5.60
N VAL A 33 -10.49 -1.35 5.31
CA VAL A 33 -9.56 -2.12 4.48
C VAL A 33 -8.60 -2.90 5.38
N PRO A 34 -8.74 -4.24 5.49
CA PRO A 34 -7.84 -5.06 6.29
C PRO A 34 -6.51 -5.30 5.56
N CYS A 35 -5.43 -5.44 6.33
CA CYS A 35 -4.14 -5.87 5.83
C CYS A 35 -4.25 -7.31 5.32
N PRO A 36 -3.79 -7.62 4.09
CA PRO A 36 -3.85 -8.99 3.57
C PRO A 36 -2.95 -9.97 4.34
N ARG A 37 -2.02 -9.46 5.16
CA ARG A 37 -1.07 -10.28 5.94
C ARG A 37 -1.63 -10.75 7.27
N ASP A 38 -2.22 -9.84 8.03
CA ASP A 38 -2.61 -10.06 9.44
C ASP A 38 -4.02 -9.57 9.77
N ALA A 39 -4.77 -9.07 8.77
CA ALA A 39 -6.11 -8.52 8.89
C ALA A 39 -6.27 -7.27 9.77
N ALA A 40 -5.19 -6.67 10.30
CA ALA A 40 -5.26 -5.40 11.01
C ALA A 40 -5.60 -4.23 10.07
N GLY A 41 -5.84 -3.05 10.63
CA GLY A 41 -6.18 -1.86 9.85
C GLY A 41 -5.04 -1.39 8.93
N ILE A 42 -5.41 -0.91 7.74
CA ILE A 42 -4.53 -0.12 6.88
C ILE A 42 -4.81 1.38 7.07
N ALA A 43 -3.76 2.15 7.29
CA ALA A 43 -3.77 3.61 7.31
C ALA A 43 -3.24 4.19 5.99
N LEU A 44 -3.61 5.45 5.72
CA LEU A 44 -3.14 6.22 4.59
C LEU A 44 -2.03 7.19 5.04
N ALA A 45 -0.85 7.06 4.46
CA ALA A 45 0.20 8.06 4.53
C ALA A 45 0.11 8.99 3.32
N VAL A 46 0.30 10.30 3.54
CA VAL A 46 0.18 11.36 2.52
C VAL A 46 1.46 12.16 2.47
N ASP A 47 2.02 12.32 1.27
CA ASP A 47 3.10 13.26 0.98
C ASP A 47 2.54 14.42 0.15
N GLY A 48 2.34 15.57 0.80
CA GLY A 48 1.79 16.77 0.17
C GLY A 48 2.74 17.42 -0.84
N ALA A 49 4.06 17.30 -0.64
CA ALA A 49 5.05 17.86 -1.55
C ALA A 49 5.12 17.05 -2.85
N ALA A 50 5.13 15.72 -2.73
CA ALA A 50 5.15 14.80 -3.87
C ALA A 50 3.78 14.62 -4.54
N LYS A 51 2.69 15.09 -3.90
CA LYS A 51 1.30 14.80 -4.27
C LYS A 51 1.06 13.30 -4.41
N ALA A 52 1.51 12.54 -3.42
CA ALA A 52 1.51 11.09 -3.43
C ALA A 52 0.92 10.50 -2.15
N TYR A 53 0.44 9.26 -2.28
CA TYR A 53 -0.20 8.48 -1.23
C TYR A 53 0.52 7.15 -1.06
N ARG A 54 0.41 6.58 0.13
CA ARG A 54 0.91 5.23 0.45
C ARG A 54 -0.01 4.54 1.45
N LEU A 55 -0.36 3.29 1.19
CA LEU A 55 -1.11 2.46 2.12
C LEU A 55 -0.13 1.72 3.04
N VAL A 56 -0.38 1.76 4.35
CA VAL A 56 0.51 1.19 5.38
C VAL A 56 -0.31 0.43 6.43
N CYS A 57 0.01 -0.84 6.66
CA CYS A 57 -0.55 -1.60 7.78
C CYS A 57 -0.05 -1.03 9.11
N THR A 58 -0.97 -0.78 10.04
CA THR A 58 -0.64 -0.23 11.36
C THR A 58 -0.04 -1.25 12.32
N GLN A 59 0.04 -2.53 11.93
CA GLN A 59 0.49 -3.62 12.79
C GLN A 59 1.78 -4.28 12.26
N CYS A 60 1.77 -4.88 11.07
CA CYS A 60 2.96 -5.55 10.52
C CYS A 60 3.90 -4.64 9.72
N GLY A 61 3.50 -3.39 9.44
CA GLY A 61 4.29 -2.45 8.65
C GLY A 61 4.32 -2.71 7.14
N LEU A 62 3.54 -3.67 6.62
CA LEU A 62 3.38 -3.88 5.19
C LEU A 62 2.92 -2.58 4.52
N ALA A 63 3.61 -2.16 3.47
CA ALA A 63 3.35 -0.87 2.86
C ALA A 63 3.49 -0.91 1.34
N SER A 64 2.58 -0.25 0.63
CA SER A 64 2.63 -0.10 -0.82
C SER A 64 3.82 0.77 -1.24
N PRO A 65 4.24 0.79 -2.51
CA PRO A 65 4.96 1.92 -3.08
C PRO A 65 4.14 3.22 -2.95
N TRP A 66 4.79 4.36 -3.14
CA TRP A 66 4.09 5.64 -3.28
C TRP A 66 3.35 5.64 -4.62
N PHE A 67 2.12 6.15 -4.63
CA PHE A 67 1.33 6.29 -5.84
C PHE A 67 0.60 7.63 -5.88
N GLY A 68 0.47 8.19 -7.09
CA GLY A 68 -0.44 9.29 -7.37
C GLY A 68 -1.79 8.77 -7.85
N THR A 69 -2.83 9.58 -7.68
CA THR A 69 -4.16 9.32 -8.25
C THR A 69 -4.40 10.18 -9.47
N THR A 70 -4.86 9.57 -10.55
CA THR A 70 -5.29 10.24 -11.78
C THR A 70 -6.71 9.81 -12.15
N PRO A 71 -7.41 10.51 -13.06
CA PRO A 71 -8.72 10.08 -13.54
C PRO A 71 -8.72 8.66 -14.15
N ASN A 72 -7.58 8.22 -14.68
CA ASN A 72 -7.42 6.91 -15.33
C ASN A 72 -6.93 5.81 -14.39
N GLY A 73 -6.67 6.11 -13.11
CA GLY A 73 -6.18 5.14 -12.13
C GLY A 73 -4.95 5.60 -11.37
N LEU A 74 -4.18 4.64 -10.86
CA LEU A 74 -3.00 4.89 -10.03
C LEU A 74 -1.72 4.95 -10.85
N VAL A 75 -0.85 5.89 -10.51
CA VAL A 75 0.49 6.02 -11.08
C VAL A 75 1.51 5.73 -9.98
N PHE A 76 2.17 4.59 -10.07
CA PHE A 76 3.16 4.14 -9.09
C PHE A 76 4.49 4.86 -9.29
N ARG A 77 5.15 5.22 -8.18
CA ARG A 77 6.43 5.93 -8.17
C ARG A 77 7.45 5.12 -7.37
N SER A 78 8.66 5.03 -7.91
CA SER A 78 9.83 4.43 -7.26
C SER A 78 11.06 5.32 -7.53
N PRO A 79 11.93 5.63 -6.55
CA PRO A 79 11.80 5.60 -5.07
C PRO A 79 11.23 6.94 -4.52
N PRO A 80 11.09 7.15 -3.19
CA PRO A 80 10.61 8.43 -2.64
C PRO A 80 11.47 9.56 -3.20
N PRO A 81 10.96 10.80 -3.36
CA PRO A 81 11.85 11.93 -3.41
C PRO A 81 12.63 11.91 -2.11
N THR A 82 13.86 11.40 -2.16
CA THR A 82 14.80 11.47 -1.06
C THR A 82 14.81 12.93 -0.68
N VAL A 83 14.35 13.27 0.52
CA VAL A 83 14.84 14.46 1.17
C VAL A 83 16.32 14.18 1.32
N SER A 84 17.11 14.55 0.31
CA SER A 84 18.55 14.60 0.44
C SER A 84 18.78 15.55 1.61
N PRO A 85 19.35 15.11 2.75
CA PRO A 85 19.96 16.09 3.62
C PRO A 85 21.01 16.75 2.74
N LEU A 86 20.83 18.05 2.47
CA LEU A 86 21.90 18.87 1.94
C LEU A 86 23.09 18.62 2.86
N HIS A 87 24.10 17.90 2.36
CA HIS A 87 25.42 17.96 2.97
C HIS A 87 25.91 19.36 2.63
N ASP A 88 25.80 20.24 3.61
CA ASP A 88 26.46 21.54 3.63
C ASP A 88 27.96 21.25 3.83
N GLU A 89 28.75 21.42 2.77
CA GLU A 89 30.17 21.78 2.85
C GLU A 89 30.52 22.70 1.67
#